data_AF-A0A1F6K5Z7-F1
#
_entry.id   AF-A0A1F6K5Z7-F1
#
_cell.length_a   1.000
_cell.length_b   1.000
_cell.length_c   1.000
_cell.angle_alpha   90.00
_cell.angle_beta   90.00
_cell.angle_gamma   90.00
#
_symmetry.space_group_name_H-M   'P 1'
#
loop_
_entity.id
_entity.type
_entity.pdbx_description
1 polymer ?
#
loop_
_entity_poly.entity_id
_entity_poly.type
_entity_poly.pdbx_seq_one_letter_code
_entity_poly.pdbx_strand_id
1 'polypeptide(L)'
;MKSKKIEQLKFFYLSVLILGALIIAPTHIFPPPNFMYARFPHYLEMMGHFLGISWPTTFEIYHYVLYALVIIGSLNALGIIFYPKFKQITLISSLIGLFLISSIVLFFFFKFINVNAPTAIIYGLYSVVLLIADFLTFQTLITRQIKA
;
A
#
# COMPACT_ATOMS: atom_id res chain seq x y z
N MET A 1 3.22 -29.24 -7.45
CA MET A 1 2.66 -27.94 -7.89
C MET A 1 2.21 -26.97 -6.76
N LYS A 2 2.14 -27.38 -5.47
CA LYS A 2 1.54 -26.61 -4.35
C LYS A 2 2.49 -25.61 -3.62
N SER A 3 3.82 -25.72 -3.70
CA SER A 3 4.76 -24.76 -3.06
C SER A 3 5.05 -23.53 -3.95
N LYS A 4 5.17 -23.73 -5.26
CA LYS A 4 5.59 -22.70 -6.23
C LYS A 4 4.78 -21.39 -6.17
N LYS A 5 3.45 -21.46 -5.98
CA LYS A 5 2.59 -20.26 -5.86
C LYS A 5 2.88 -19.42 -4.61
N ILE A 6 3.14 -20.07 -3.47
CA ILE A 6 3.49 -19.34 -2.24
C ILE A 6 4.88 -18.75 -2.36
N GLU A 7 5.81 -19.48 -2.97
CA GLU A 7 7.17 -18.99 -3.22
C GLU A 7 7.19 -17.77 -4.15
N GLN A 8 6.36 -17.78 -5.21
CA GLN A 8 6.13 -16.62 -6.07
C GLN A 8 5.53 -15.43 -5.28
N LEU A 9 4.55 -15.67 -4.41
CA LEU A 9 3.99 -14.63 -3.56
C LEU A 9 5.02 -14.06 -2.58
N LYS A 10 5.89 -14.90 -2.00
CA LYS A 10 6.99 -14.44 -1.13
C LYS A 10 7.90 -13.46 -1.87
N PHE A 11 8.36 -13.85 -3.07
CA PHE A 11 9.23 -13.00 -3.89
C PHE A 11 8.53 -11.72 -4.31
N PHE A 12 7.24 -11.81 -4.67
CA PHE A 12 6.45 -10.65 -5.05
C PHE A 12 6.30 -9.65 -3.90
N TYR A 13 5.92 -10.08 -2.70
CA TYR A 13 5.82 -9.20 -1.53
C TYR A 13 7.15 -8.54 -1.18
N LEU A 14 8.25 -9.30 -1.22
CA LEU A 14 9.58 -8.75 -0.97
C LEU A 14 9.92 -7.65 -1.97
N SER A 15 9.65 -7.89 -3.27
CA SER A 15 9.89 -6.91 -4.34
C SER A 15 9.04 -5.65 -4.15
N VAL A 16 7.77 -5.80 -3.78
CA VAL A 16 6.86 -4.67 -3.55
C VAL A 16 7.28 -3.85 -2.34
N LEU A 17 7.69 -4.49 -1.24
CA LEU A 17 8.19 -3.79 -0.05
C LEU A 17 9.47 -3.01 -0.34
N ILE A 18 10.42 -3.60 -1.06
CA ILE A 18 11.66 -2.92 -1.48
C ILE A 18 11.31 -1.72 -2.37
N LEU A 19 10.42 -1.89 -3.36
CA LEU A 19 10.00 -0.82 -4.25
C LEU A 19 9.33 0.32 -3.47
N GLY A 20 8.47 0.00 -2.50
CA GLY A 20 7.84 0.98 -1.63
C GLY A 20 8.85 1.80 -0.83
N ALA A 21 9.84 1.14 -0.24
CA ALA A 21 10.92 1.81 0.46
C ALA A 21 11.71 2.75 -0.47
N LEU A 22 12.00 2.33 -1.71
CA LEU A 22 12.69 3.15 -2.71
C LEU A 22 11.84 4.34 -3.22
N ILE A 23 10.51 4.25 -3.19
CA ILE A 23 9.62 5.37 -3.55
C ILE A 23 9.49 6.36 -2.39
N ILE A 24 9.29 5.84 -1.17
CA ILE A 24 8.92 6.67 -0.01
C ILE A 24 10.16 7.22 0.70
N ALA A 25 11.23 6.45 0.90
CA ALA A 25 12.37 6.89 1.69
C ALA A 25 13.10 8.12 1.09
N PRO A 26 13.38 8.19 -0.23
CA PRO A 26 14.07 9.33 -0.80
C PRO A 26 13.32 10.66 -0.61
N THR A 27 11.98 10.64 -0.65
CA THR A 27 11.16 11.86 -0.49
C THR A 27 11.21 12.43 0.93
N HIS A 28 11.57 11.60 1.92
CA HIS A 28 11.71 11.96 3.33
C HIS A 28 13.17 12.24 3.74
N ILE A 29 14.16 11.65 3.06
CA ILE A 29 15.59 11.80 3.40
C ILE A 29 16.21 13.01 2.69
N PHE A 30 15.90 13.25 1.42
CA PHE A 30 16.55 14.29 0.63
C PHE A 30 15.74 15.61 0.67
N PRO A 31 16.38 16.78 0.87
CA PRO A 31 15.70 18.07 0.88
C PRO A 31 15.29 18.53 -0.53
N PRO A 32 14.36 19.50 -0.65
CA PRO A 32 14.02 20.13 -1.93
C PRO A 32 15.24 20.75 -2.61
N PRO A 33 15.28 20.81 -3.96
CA PRO A 33 14.23 20.42 -4.91
C PRO A 33 14.19 18.92 -5.26
N ASN A 34 15.08 18.11 -4.68
CA ASN A 34 15.19 16.69 -5.00
C ASN A 34 13.87 15.96 -4.68
N PHE A 35 13.41 15.11 -5.60
CA PHE A 35 12.19 14.30 -5.45
C PHE A 35 10.90 15.10 -5.14
N MET A 36 10.88 16.42 -5.41
CA MET A 36 9.69 17.25 -5.14
C MET A 36 8.45 16.69 -5.84
N TYR A 37 8.60 16.19 -7.08
CA TYR A 37 7.54 15.59 -7.89
C TYR A 37 6.89 14.32 -7.29
N ALA A 38 7.48 13.74 -6.24
CA ALA A 38 6.96 12.58 -5.51
C ALA A 38 6.74 12.89 -4.02
N ARG A 39 6.94 14.13 -3.57
CA ARG A 39 6.83 14.50 -2.15
C ARG A 39 5.37 14.72 -1.76
N PHE A 40 4.65 13.62 -1.56
CA PHE A 40 3.22 13.62 -1.23
C PHE A 40 2.82 14.54 -0.05
N PRO A 41 3.56 14.60 1.08
CA PRO A 41 3.27 15.56 2.14
C PRO A 41 3.15 17.01 1.67
N HIS A 42 4.09 17.48 0.85
CA HIS A 42 4.07 18.86 0.37
C HIS A 42 2.79 19.19 -0.40
N TYR A 43 2.33 18.26 -1.23
CA TYR A 43 1.11 18.45 -2.03
C TYR A 43 -0.18 18.22 -1.24
N LEU A 44 -0.14 17.48 -0.12
CA LEU A 44 -1.27 17.39 0.81
C LEU A 44 -1.55 18.73 1.49
N GLU A 45 -0.53 19.57 1.72
CA GLU A 45 -0.72 20.92 2.25
C GLU A 45 -1.59 21.77 1.31
N MET A 46 -1.29 21.65 0.02
CA MET A 46 -2.06 22.29 -1.04
C MET A 46 -3.49 21.76 -1.15
N MET A 47 -3.77 20.57 -0.60
CA MET A 47 -5.12 19.98 -0.59
C MET A 47 -6.04 20.50 0.50
N GLY A 48 -5.54 21.20 1.52
CA GLY A 48 -6.36 21.63 2.67
C GLY A 48 -7.64 22.36 2.24
N HIS A 49 -7.52 23.26 1.25
CA HIS A 49 -8.67 23.97 0.67
C HIS A 49 -9.68 23.06 -0.05
N PHE A 50 -9.21 21.98 -0.69
CA PHE A 50 -10.06 21.05 -1.45
C PHE A 50 -10.76 20.00 -0.58
N LEU A 51 -10.19 19.72 0.59
CA LEU A 51 -10.73 18.75 1.55
C LEU A 51 -11.62 19.42 2.60
N GLY A 52 -11.53 20.74 2.76
CA GLY A 52 -12.23 21.47 3.83
C GLY A 52 -11.70 21.13 5.22
N ILE A 53 -10.46 20.62 5.29
CA ILE A 53 -9.80 20.15 6.51
C ILE A 53 -8.47 20.91 6.65
N SER A 54 -8.07 21.22 7.87
CA SER A 54 -6.77 21.86 8.13
C SER A 54 -5.60 20.96 7.71
N TRP A 55 -4.48 21.58 7.36
CA TRP A 55 -3.26 20.87 7.00
C TRP A 55 -2.76 19.89 8.07
N PRO A 56 -2.68 20.27 9.37
CA PRO A 56 -2.21 19.35 10.41
C PRO A 56 -3.05 18.07 10.49
N THR A 57 -4.38 18.20 10.43
CA THR A 57 -5.29 17.04 10.45
C THR A 57 -5.13 16.17 9.20
N THR A 58 -4.95 16.78 8.02
CA THR A 58 -4.70 16.03 6.78
C THR A 58 -3.39 15.24 6.85
N PHE A 59 -2.35 15.84 7.45
CA PHE A 59 -1.06 15.19 7.66
C PHE A 59 -1.14 14.05 8.67
N GLU A 60 -1.91 14.19 9.75
CA GLU A 60 -2.19 13.10 10.71
C GLU A 60 -2.91 11.93 10.04
N ILE A 61 -3.96 12.19 9.26
CA ILE A 61 -4.69 11.16 8.51
C ILE A 61 -3.73 10.41 7.57
N TYR A 62 -2.85 11.14 6.87
CA TYR A 62 -1.83 10.53 6.03
C TYR A 62 -0.94 9.55 6.82
N HIS A 63 -0.46 9.93 8.01
CA HIS A 63 0.35 9.04 8.84
C HIS A 63 -0.43 7.82 9.30
N TYR A 64 -1.68 7.98 9.73
CA TYR A 64 -2.51 6.84 10.13
C TYR A 64 -2.72 5.85 8.98
N VAL A 65 -2.96 6.35 7.77
CA VAL A 65 -3.06 5.52 6.56
C VAL A 65 -1.74 4.80 6.29
N LEU A 66 -0.61 5.50 6.38
CA LEU A 66 0.71 4.92 6.14
C LEU A 66 1.05 3.84 7.17
N TYR A 67 0.77 4.07 8.45
CA TYR A 67 0.92 3.06 9.50
C TYR A 67 0.04 1.84 9.26
N ALA A 68 -1.24 2.05 8.89
CA ALA A 68 -2.14 0.96 8.58
C ALA A 68 -1.63 0.11 7.40
N LEU A 69 -1.13 0.74 6.34
CA LEU A 69 -0.51 0.03 5.21
C LEU A 69 0.73 -0.77 5.63
N VAL A 70 1.62 -0.20 6.44
CA VAL A 70 2.81 -0.90 6.93
C VAL A 70 2.43 -2.10 7.78
N ILE A 71 1.46 -1.95 8.69
CA ILE A 71 0.98 -3.03 9.54
C ILE A 71 0.38 -4.15 8.68
N ILE A 72 -0.55 -3.82 7.78
CA ILE A 72 -1.21 -4.81 6.91
C ILE A 72 -0.20 -5.52 6.02
N GLY A 73 0.68 -4.76 5.36
CA GLY A 73 1.72 -5.31 4.49
C GLY A 73 2.68 -6.23 5.25
N SER A 74 3.06 -5.86 6.48
CA SER A 74 3.92 -6.69 7.34
C SER A 74 3.22 -7.97 7.79
N LEU A 75 1.94 -7.90 8.17
CA LEU A 75 1.13 -9.08 8.53
C LEU A 75 0.98 -10.03 7.33
N ASN A 76 0.74 -9.48 6.13
CA ASN A 76 0.63 -10.27 4.91
C ASN A 76 1.98 -10.92 4.55
N ALA A 77 3.08 -10.17 4.63
CA ALA A 77 4.43 -10.69 4.37
C ALA A 77 4.82 -11.79 5.37
N LEU A 78 4.72 -11.54 6.68
CA LEU A 78 5.02 -12.52 7.73
C LEU A 78 4.14 -13.76 7.60
N GLY A 79 2.85 -13.56 7.32
CA GLY A 79 1.88 -14.60 7.10
C GLY A 79 2.23 -15.56 5.97
N ILE A 80 2.69 -15.00 4.85
CA ILE A 80 3.15 -15.76 3.68
C ILE A 80 4.50 -16.43 3.94
N ILE A 81 5.43 -15.77 4.64
CA ILE A 81 6.74 -16.32 5.02
C ILE A 81 6.59 -17.57 5.90
N PHE A 82 5.80 -17.46 6.95
CA PHE A 82 5.60 -18.50 7.98
C PHE A 82 4.36 -19.38 7.73
N TYR A 83 3.86 -19.43 6.49
CA TYR A 83 2.75 -20.29 6.13
C TYR A 83 3.03 -21.77 6.49
N PRO A 84 2.07 -22.53 7.08
CA PRO A 84 0.66 -22.18 7.32
C PRO A 84 0.35 -21.55 8.69
N LYS A 85 1.34 -21.31 9.57
CA LYS A 85 1.14 -20.99 10.99
C LYS A 85 0.21 -19.78 11.25
N PHE A 86 0.22 -18.78 10.37
CA PHE A 86 -0.56 -17.55 10.51
C PHE A 86 -1.66 -17.37 9.46
N LYS A 87 -2.10 -18.46 8.81
CA LYS A 87 -3.05 -18.42 7.69
C LYS A 87 -4.28 -17.53 7.94
N GLN A 88 -4.92 -17.64 9.11
CA GLN A 88 -6.14 -16.87 9.40
C GLN A 88 -5.87 -15.38 9.55
N ILE A 89 -4.78 -15.03 10.24
CA ILE A 89 -4.35 -13.62 10.38
C ILE A 89 -4.10 -13.03 9.00
N THR A 90 -3.35 -13.74 8.14
CA THR A 90 -3.06 -13.32 6.76
C THR A 90 -4.32 -13.16 5.91
N LEU A 91 -5.32 -14.01 6.11
CA LEU A 91 -6.58 -13.95 5.39
C LEU A 91 -7.39 -12.71 5.79
N ILE A 92 -7.44 -12.41 7.09
CA ILE A 92 -8.13 -11.22 7.60
C ILE A 92 -7.38 -9.94 7.17
N SER A 93 -6.05 -9.91 7.34
CA SER A 93 -5.25 -8.73 6.97
C SER A 93 -5.29 -8.45 5.46
N SER A 94 -5.23 -9.47 4.61
CA SER A 94 -5.39 -9.28 3.16
C SER A 94 -6.79 -8.79 2.78
N LEU A 95 -7.84 -9.24 3.47
CA LEU A 95 -9.19 -8.71 3.25
C LEU A 95 -9.30 -7.23 3.66
N ILE A 96 -8.79 -6.87 4.84
CA ILE A 96 -8.79 -5.46 5.30
C ILE A 96 -7.97 -4.60 4.34
N GLY A 97 -6.81 -5.10 3.90
CA GLY A 97 -5.94 -4.41 2.95
C GLY A 97 -6.60 -4.17 1.60
N LEU A 98 -7.40 -5.12 1.09
CA LEU A 98 -8.21 -4.89 -0.12
C LEU A 98 -9.11 -3.65 0.02
N PHE A 99 -9.85 -3.51 1.13
CA PHE A 99 -10.72 -2.34 1.34
C PHE A 99 -9.93 -1.04 1.51
N LEU A 100 -8.88 -1.06 2.33
CA LEU A 100 -8.08 0.11 2.61
C LEU A 100 -7.35 0.61 1.34
N ILE A 101 -6.62 -0.28 0.67
CA ILE A 101 -5.81 0.06 -0.51
C ILE A 101 -6.71 0.50 -1.67
N SER A 102 -7.89 -0.11 -1.85
CA SER A 102 -8.84 0.33 -2.88
C SER A 102 -9.24 1.78 -2.68
N SER A 103 -9.52 2.19 -1.44
CA SER A 103 -9.88 3.58 -1.12
C SER A 103 -8.72 4.55 -1.43
N ILE A 104 -7.48 4.13 -1.20
CA ILE A 104 -6.28 4.91 -1.51
C ILE A 104 -6.08 5.05 -3.02
N VAL A 105 -6.27 3.97 -3.78
CA VAL A 105 -6.23 3.99 -5.25
C VAL A 105 -7.26 4.97 -5.79
N LEU A 106 -8.50 4.90 -5.29
CA LEU A 106 -9.55 5.83 -5.68
C LEU A 106 -9.17 7.28 -5.34
N PHE A 107 -8.66 7.53 -4.14
CA PHE A 107 -8.21 8.87 -3.75
C PHE A 107 -7.15 9.42 -4.72
N PHE A 108 -6.13 8.63 -5.07
CA PHE A 108 -5.07 9.08 -5.96
C PHE A 108 -5.58 9.40 -7.37
N PHE A 109 -6.35 8.51 -7.98
CA PHE A 109 -6.77 8.66 -9.37
C PHE A 109 -7.98 9.58 -9.57
N PHE A 110 -8.88 9.71 -8.59
CA PHE A 110 -10.08 10.55 -8.74
C PHE A 110 -9.92 11.94 -8.12
N LYS A 111 -9.17 12.07 -7.02
CA LYS A 111 -9.03 13.36 -6.32
C LYS A 111 -7.64 13.96 -6.51
N PHE A 112 -6.60 13.20 -6.21
CA PHE A 112 -5.23 13.72 -6.12
C PHE A 112 -4.60 14.06 -7.47
N ILE A 113 -5.01 13.38 -8.54
CA ILE A 113 -4.47 13.61 -9.88
C ILE A 113 -4.64 15.06 -10.35
N ASN A 114 -5.68 15.74 -9.89
CA ASN A 114 -5.96 17.15 -10.21
C ASN A 114 -5.05 18.13 -9.45
N VAL A 115 -4.35 17.66 -8.41
CA VAL A 115 -3.44 18.46 -7.58
C VAL A 115 -2.01 18.27 -8.04
N ASN A 116 -1.58 17.00 -8.17
CA ASN A 116 -0.26 16.67 -8.70
C ASN A 116 -0.31 15.33 -9.43
N ALA A 117 -0.47 15.36 -10.75
CA ALA A 117 -0.56 14.17 -11.56
C ALA A 117 0.68 13.25 -11.44
N PRO A 118 1.94 13.74 -11.43
CA PRO A 118 3.11 12.88 -11.26
C PRO A 118 3.12 12.08 -9.95
N THR A 119 2.90 12.74 -8.82
CA THR A 119 2.81 12.07 -7.51
C THR A 119 1.61 11.12 -7.48
N ALA A 120 0.45 11.53 -8.02
CA ALA A 120 -0.75 10.69 -8.09
C ALA A 120 -0.49 9.40 -8.86
N ILE A 121 0.21 9.46 -9.98
CA ILE A 121 0.54 8.30 -10.80
C ILE A 121 1.53 7.39 -10.07
N ILE A 122 2.60 7.93 -9.49
CA ILE A 122 3.62 7.12 -8.78
C ILE A 122 2.98 6.36 -7.62
N TYR A 123 2.28 7.06 -6.73
CA TYR A 123 1.68 6.45 -5.54
C TYR A 123 0.44 5.62 -5.90
N GLY A 124 -0.38 6.08 -6.84
CA GLY A 124 -1.56 5.36 -7.30
C GLY A 124 -1.21 4.02 -7.95
N LEU A 125 -0.22 3.97 -8.85
CA LEU A 125 0.25 2.72 -9.44
C LEU A 125 0.89 1.80 -8.39
N TYR A 126 1.67 2.35 -7.47
CA TYR A 126 2.23 1.56 -6.36
C TYR A 126 1.11 0.95 -5.49
N SER A 127 0.07 1.72 -5.16
CA SER A 127 -1.11 1.22 -4.45
C SER A 127 -1.86 0.15 -5.25
N VAL A 128 -1.98 0.26 -6.58
CA VAL A 128 -2.55 -0.80 -7.43
C VAL A 128 -1.74 -2.09 -7.35
N VAL A 129 -0.41 -2.00 -7.35
CA VAL A 129 0.47 -3.17 -7.19
C VAL A 129 0.26 -3.85 -5.83
N LEU A 130 0.16 -3.05 -4.75
CA LEU A 130 -0.18 -3.57 -3.42
C LEU A 130 -1.57 -4.22 -3.40
N LEU A 131 -2.56 -3.62 -4.06
CA LEU A 131 -3.92 -4.16 -4.14
C LEU A 131 -3.93 -5.55 -4.81
N ILE A 132 -3.17 -5.70 -5.91
CA ILE A 132 -2.99 -6.98 -6.59
C ILE A 132 -2.30 -7.98 -5.66
N ALA A 133 -1.29 -7.56 -4.89
CA ALA A 133 -0.61 -8.42 -3.92
C ALA A 133 -1.57 -8.95 -2.86
N ASP A 134 -2.43 -8.10 -2.31
CA ASP A 134 -3.43 -8.48 -1.31
C ASP A 134 -4.51 -9.38 -1.91
N PHE A 135 -4.97 -9.07 -3.13
CA PHE A 135 -5.94 -9.91 -3.84
C PHE A 135 -5.42 -11.32 -4.08
N LEU A 136 -4.19 -11.45 -4.61
CA LEU A 136 -3.59 -12.74 -4.90
C LEU A 136 -3.34 -13.55 -3.62
N THR A 137 -2.93 -12.89 -2.53
CA THR A 137 -2.82 -13.51 -1.20
C THR A 137 -4.16 -14.05 -0.75
N PHE A 138 -5.19 -13.21 -0.72
CA PHE A 138 -6.53 -13.57 -0.26
C PHE A 138 -7.11 -14.74 -1.07
N GLN A 139 -7.08 -14.64 -2.40
CA GLN A 139 -7.54 -15.68 -3.32
C GLN A 139 -6.80 -17.01 -3.09
N THR A 140 -5.48 -16.95 -2.90
CA THR A 140 -4.66 -18.15 -2.66
C THR A 140 -5.03 -18.82 -1.34
N LEU A 141 -5.31 -18.05 -0.29
CA LEU A 141 -5.65 -18.59 1.03
C LEU A 141 -7.07 -19.17 1.08
N ILE A 142 -8.05 -18.51 0.45
CA ILE A 142 -9.43 -19.01 0.34
C ILE A 142 -9.50 -20.28 -0.49
N THR A 143 -8.87 -20.30 -1.67
CA THR A 143 -8.90 -21.47 -2.55
C THR A 143 -8.36 -22.72 -1.85
N ARG A 144 -7.40 -22.53 -0.92
CA ARG A 144 -6.83 -23.60 -0.09
C ARG A 144 -7.71 -24.00 1.10
N GLN A 145 -8.68 -23.18 1.51
CA GLN A 145 -9.64 -23.54 2.55
C GLN A 145 -10.78 -24.41 2.01
N ILE A 146 -11.21 -24.16 0.76
CA ILE A 146 -12.30 -24.93 0.13
C ILE A 146 -11.83 -26.35 -0.28
N LYS A 147 -10.52 -26.54 -0.50
CA LYS A 147 -9.92 -27.81 -0.96
C LYS A 147 -9.32 -28.67 0.16
N ALA A 148 -9.41 -28.23 1.42
CA ALA A 148 -8.89 -28.93 2.59
C ALA A 148 -10.08 -29.48 3.38
#